data_AF-Q6MPK3-F1
#
_entry.id   AF-Q6MPK3-F1
#
_cell.length_a   1.000
_cell.length_b   1.000
_cell.length_c   1.000
_cell.angle_alpha   90.00
_cell.angle_beta   90.00
_cell.angle_gamma   90.00
#
_symmetry.space_group_name_H-M   'P 1'
#
loop_
_entity.id
_entity.type
_entity.pdbx_description
1 polymer ?
#
loop_
_entity_poly.entity_id
_entity_poly.type
_entity_poly.pdbx_seq_one_letter_code
_entity_poly.pdbx_strand_id
1 'polypeptide(L)'
;MELSTSCILERCLEQEEQIHWGTSLFSLDVKEDLHVRHYKWRLLLLITLLTGLLMWTYSFISLFFVEDPTLAQIGFTCSILHALSPLVYRWTRSMPVAAYNMVISGMVFQFSFSFFTGGFFSPTLIWFAVLPLIVGLLTKRFHAVVWTFLSVGAYMLMFLFQNKGLVPESSISELGRTLAQFMIGLGLIGLVGGFTVFFLELAYFYHHKPKDP
;
A
#
# COMPACT_ATOMS: atom_id res chain seq x y z
N MET A 1 54.23 -26.71 -8.59
CA MET A 1 53.73 -25.34 -8.83
C MET A 1 52.83 -25.38 -10.06
N GLU A 2 51.68 -26.06 -9.96
CA GLU A 2 50.70 -26.23 -11.06
C GLU A 2 49.30 -26.52 -10.48
N LEU A 3 48.83 -25.68 -9.56
CA LEU A 3 47.47 -25.78 -8.99
C LEU A 3 46.66 -24.49 -9.21
N SER A 4 47.10 -23.61 -10.12
CA SER A 4 46.54 -22.26 -10.26
C SER A 4 45.47 -22.11 -11.36
N THR A 5 45.34 -23.06 -12.29
CA THR A 5 44.44 -22.92 -13.45
C THR A 5 43.04 -23.49 -13.20
N SER A 6 42.91 -24.49 -12.31
CA SER A 6 41.62 -25.08 -11.92
C SER A 6 40.75 -24.11 -11.10
N CYS A 7 41.36 -23.34 -10.21
CA CYS A 7 40.65 -22.41 -9.34
C CYS A 7 40.07 -21.20 -10.10
N ILE A 8 40.63 -20.86 -11.27
CA ILE A 8 40.17 -19.74 -12.09
C ILE A 8 38.95 -20.14 -12.95
N LEU A 9 38.90 -21.40 -13.38
CA LEU A 9 37.78 -21.92 -14.17
C LEU A 9 36.53 -22.22 -13.33
N GLU A 10 36.69 -22.62 -12.06
CA GLU A 10 35.54 -22.66 -11.12
C GLU A 10 34.91 -21.29 -10.91
N ARG A 11 35.71 -20.22 -10.81
CA ARG A 11 35.16 -18.86 -10.69
C ARG A 11 34.45 -18.37 -11.94
N CYS A 12 34.83 -18.85 -13.13
CA CYS A 12 34.07 -18.55 -14.35
C CYS A 12 32.69 -19.23 -14.36
N LEU A 13 32.54 -20.40 -13.74
CA LEU A 13 31.23 -21.06 -13.58
C LEU A 13 30.37 -20.40 -12.49
N GLU A 14 30.98 -19.90 -11.41
CA GLU A 14 30.29 -19.07 -10.41
C GLU A 14 29.73 -17.76 -11.01
N GLN A 15 30.31 -17.29 -12.12
CA GLN A 15 29.93 -16.04 -12.79
C GLN A 15 28.90 -16.24 -13.93
N GLU A 16 28.79 -17.44 -14.50
CA GLU A 16 27.73 -17.81 -15.44
C GLU A 16 26.44 -18.29 -14.74
N GLU A 17 26.53 -18.86 -13.52
CA GLU A 17 25.37 -18.97 -12.61
C GLU A 17 24.82 -17.57 -12.25
N GLN A 18 25.69 -16.55 -12.33
CA GLN A 18 25.31 -15.14 -12.26
C GLN A 18 24.51 -14.64 -13.48
N ILE A 19 24.41 -15.39 -14.59
CA ILE A 19 23.64 -15.06 -15.81
C ILE A 19 22.20 -15.65 -15.76
N HIS A 20 21.91 -16.61 -14.88
CA HIS A 20 20.54 -16.96 -14.46
C HIS A 20 19.87 -15.82 -13.65
N TRP A 21 20.62 -14.76 -13.32
CA TRP A 21 20.12 -13.57 -12.65
C TRP A 21 19.20 -12.69 -13.53
N GLY A 22 19.09 -12.95 -14.84
CA GLY A 22 18.23 -12.17 -15.75
C GLY A 22 16.77 -12.64 -15.86
N THR A 23 16.46 -13.91 -15.59
CA THR A 23 15.09 -14.48 -15.66
C THR A 23 14.43 -14.59 -14.28
N SER A 24 15.23 -14.44 -13.21
CA SER A 24 14.91 -14.63 -11.79
C SER A 24 14.84 -13.33 -10.99
N LEU A 25 14.84 -12.15 -11.63
CA LEU A 25 15.07 -10.85 -10.97
C LEU A 25 13.99 -10.44 -9.93
N PHE A 26 12.91 -11.23 -9.79
CA PHE A 26 11.88 -11.06 -8.76
C PHE A 26 11.28 -12.40 -8.27
N SER A 27 11.95 -13.55 -8.46
CA SER A 27 11.33 -14.88 -8.25
C SER A 27 11.97 -15.65 -7.09
N LEU A 28 11.67 -15.25 -5.86
CA LEU A 28 11.70 -16.16 -4.72
C LEU A 28 10.27 -16.27 -4.22
N ASP A 29 9.55 -17.32 -4.64
CA ASP A 29 8.29 -17.71 -3.97
C ASP A 29 8.70 -18.23 -2.59
N VAL A 30 8.79 -17.31 -1.62
CA VAL A 30 9.12 -17.64 -0.24
C VAL A 30 8.02 -18.57 0.26
N LYS A 31 8.39 -19.82 0.55
CA LYS A 31 7.45 -20.82 1.08
C LYS A 31 6.80 -20.24 2.35
N GLU A 32 5.48 -20.11 2.34
CA GLU A 32 4.76 -19.54 3.48
C GLU A 32 4.80 -20.52 4.67
N ASP A 33 5.74 -20.28 5.59
CA ASP A 33 5.77 -20.97 6.87
C ASP A 33 4.78 -20.33 7.88
N LEU A 34 4.65 -20.95 9.05
CA LEU A 34 3.79 -20.46 10.12
C LEU A 34 4.23 -19.08 10.64
N HIS A 35 5.55 -18.82 10.66
CA HIS A 35 6.11 -17.55 11.14
C HIS A 35 5.76 -16.39 10.20
N VAL A 36 5.94 -16.56 8.89
CA VAL A 36 5.55 -15.63 7.83
C VAL A 36 4.05 -15.34 7.91
N ARG A 37 3.22 -16.36 8.15
CA ARG A 37 1.77 -16.18 8.31
C ARG A 37 1.42 -15.34 9.53
N HIS A 38 2.03 -15.60 10.68
CA HIS A 38 1.82 -14.80 11.90
C HIS A 38 2.30 -13.36 11.71
N TYR A 39 3.42 -13.20 11.02
CA TYR A 39 3.97 -11.89 10.70
C TYR A 39 3.04 -11.08 9.80
N LYS A 40 2.60 -11.65 8.67
CA LYS A 40 1.65 -10.99 7.75
C LYS A 40 0.34 -10.63 8.46
N TRP A 41 -0.13 -11.46 9.39
CA TRP A 41 -1.30 -11.15 10.22
C TRP A 41 -1.10 -9.92 11.12
N ARG A 42 0.04 -9.83 11.82
CA ARG A 42 0.37 -8.65 12.64
C ARG A 42 0.50 -7.40 11.78
N LEU A 43 1.11 -7.54 10.61
CA LEU A 43 1.26 -6.44 9.65
C LEU A 43 -0.09 -5.96 9.12
N LEU A 44 -0.99 -6.88 8.77
CA LEU A 44 -2.37 -6.55 8.36
C LEU A 44 -3.09 -5.75 9.45
N LEU A 45 -3.02 -6.20 10.71
CA LEU A 45 -3.63 -5.49 11.83
C LEU A 45 -3.06 -4.08 12.00
N LEU A 46 -1.74 -3.95 12.00
CA LEU A 46 -1.06 -2.66 12.16
C LEU A 46 -1.44 -1.69 11.03
N ILE A 47 -1.35 -2.12 9.78
CA ILE A 47 -1.72 -1.30 8.62
C ILE A 47 -3.20 -0.91 8.72
N THR A 48 -4.09 -1.86 9.00
CA THR A 48 -5.54 -1.60 9.12
C THR A 48 -5.84 -0.55 10.18
N LEU A 49 -5.19 -0.63 11.35
CA LEU A 49 -5.41 0.34 12.44
C LEU A 49 -4.90 1.74 12.08
N LEU A 50 -3.68 1.83 11.55
CA LEU A 50 -3.07 3.12 11.19
C LEU A 50 -3.83 3.81 10.05
N THR A 51 -4.07 3.09 8.96
CA THR A 51 -4.80 3.64 7.79
C THR A 51 -6.29 3.80 8.07
N GLY A 52 -6.87 2.94 8.92
CA GLY A 52 -8.25 3.07 9.39
C GLY A 52 -8.46 4.34 10.21
N LEU A 53 -7.55 4.67 11.15
CA LEU A 53 -7.62 5.91 11.92
C LEU A 53 -7.64 7.15 11.00
N LEU A 54 -6.80 7.14 9.97
CA LEU A 54 -6.80 8.20 8.95
C LEU A 54 -8.13 8.26 8.21
N MET A 55 -8.65 7.13 7.70
CA MET A 55 -9.94 7.07 7.00
C MET A 55 -11.11 7.56 7.85
N TRP A 56 -11.16 7.17 9.13
CA TRP A 56 -12.18 7.66 10.07
C TRP A 56 -12.09 9.17 10.24
N THR A 57 -10.89 9.72 10.39
CA THR A 57 -10.71 11.17 10.49
C THR A 57 -11.25 11.88 9.25
N TYR A 58 -10.89 11.43 8.05
CA TYR A 58 -11.43 12.04 6.83
C TYR A 58 -12.95 11.87 6.69
N SER A 59 -13.51 10.77 7.20
CA SER A 59 -14.96 10.55 7.21
C SER A 59 -15.65 11.57 8.12
N PHE A 60 -15.08 11.87 9.29
CA PHE A 60 -15.54 12.97 10.13
C PHE A 60 -15.33 14.33 9.47
N ILE A 61 -14.21 14.55 8.77
CA ILE A 61 -14.00 15.79 8.01
C ILE A 61 -15.11 15.96 6.96
N SER A 62 -15.44 14.91 6.22
CA SER A 62 -16.53 14.97 5.24
C SER A 62 -17.90 15.18 5.86
N LEU A 63 -18.14 14.72 7.09
CA LEU A 63 -19.42 14.94 7.77
C LEU A 63 -19.61 16.39 8.21
N PHE A 64 -18.55 17.05 8.69
CA PHE A 64 -18.65 18.37 9.31
C PHE A 64 -18.25 19.53 8.39
N PHE A 65 -17.42 19.28 7.37
CA PHE A 65 -16.79 20.34 6.58
C PHE A 65 -17.04 20.26 5.08
N VAL A 66 -17.80 19.26 4.62
CA VAL A 66 -18.16 19.07 3.21
C VAL A 66 -19.68 19.17 3.10
N GLU A 67 -20.17 20.00 2.18
CA GLU A 67 -21.61 20.27 2.07
C GLU A 67 -22.42 19.07 1.57
N ASP A 68 -21.83 18.23 0.71
CA ASP A 68 -22.51 17.06 0.14
C ASP A 68 -22.46 15.86 1.12
N PRO A 69 -23.61 15.40 1.65
CA PRO A 69 -23.66 14.28 2.60
C PRO A 69 -23.25 12.94 1.98
N THR A 70 -23.27 12.82 0.64
CA THR A 70 -22.88 11.60 -0.08
C THR A 70 -21.45 11.20 0.24
N LEU A 71 -20.54 12.18 0.34
CA LEU A 71 -19.14 11.89 0.64
C LEU A 71 -18.98 11.29 2.04
N ALA A 72 -19.71 11.80 3.04
CA ALA A 72 -19.69 11.26 4.39
C ALA A 72 -20.20 9.82 4.43
N GLN A 73 -21.29 9.52 3.72
CA GLN A 73 -21.83 8.16 3.63
C GLN A 73 -20.83 7.18 2.99
N ILE A 74 -20.20 7.58 1.89
CA ILE A 74 -19.12 6.80 1.26
C ILE A 74 -17.97 6.61 2.23
N GLY A 75 -17.58 7.67 2.95
CA GLY A 75 -16.50 7.67 3.93
C GLY A 75 -16.70 6.68 5.06
N PHE A 76 -17.83 6.76 5.76
CA PHE A 76 -18.15 5.82 6.83
C PHE A 76 -18.27 4.38 6.32
N THR A 77 -18.91 4.18 5.16
CA THR A 77 -19.04 2.84 4.56
C THR A 77 -17.67 2.22 4.26
N CYS A 78 -16.80 2.98 3.57
CA CYS A 78 -15.46 2.51 3.24
C CYS A 78 -14.61 2.30 4.50
N SER A 79 -14.72 3.17 5.50
CA SER A 79 -14.00 3.02 6.79
C SER A 79 -14.42 1.76 7.53
N ILE A 80 -15.71 1.42 7.54
CA ILE A 80 -16.22 0.18 8.13
C ILE A 80 -15.70 -1.03 7.35
N LEU A 81 -15.88 -1.06 6.02
CA LEU A 81 -15.39 -2.16 5.18
C LEU A 81 -13.89 -2.37 5.34
N HIS A 82 -13.12 -1.29 5.34
CA HIS A 82 -11.68 -1.30 5.59
C HIS A 82 -11.34 -1.93 6.96
N ALA A 83 -12.01 -1.51 8.04
CA ALA A 83 -11.80 -2.03 9.39
C ALA A 83 -12.16 -3.52 9.54
N LEU A 84 -13.02 -4.06 8.67
CA LEU A 84 -13.37 -5.48 8.65
C LEU A 84 -12.29 -6.37 8.02
N SER A 85 -11.24 -5.82 7.39
CA SER A 85 -10.20 -6.60 6.70
C SER A 85 -9.55 -7.72 7.54
N PRO A 86 -9.24 -7.52 8.84
CA PRO A 86 -8.73 -8.60 9.68
C PRO A 86 -9.75 -9.72 9.93
N LEU A 87 -11.04 -9.39 9.99
CA LEU A 87 -12.13 -10.39 10.10
C LEU A 87 -12.30 -11.15 8.78
N VAL A 88 -12.21 -10.45 7.65
CA VAL A 88 -12.18 -11.07 6.31
C VAL A 88 -11.03 -12.08 6.21
N TYR A 89 -9.83 -11.74 6.70
CA TYR A 89 -8.72 -12.69 6.75
C TYR A 89 -9.02 -13.89 7.67
N ARG A 90 -9.59 -13.66 8.85
CA ARG A 90 -9.94 -14.74 9.80
C ARG A 90 -10.90 -15.74 9.17
N TRP A 91 -11.89 -15.27 8.41
CA TRP A 91 -12.87 -16.11 7.72
C TRP A 91 -12.25 -16.81 6.52
N THR A 92 -11.67 -16.06 5.59
CA THR A 92 -11.24 -16.59 4.29
C THR A 92 -9.91 -17.32 4.34
N ARG A 93 -9.09 -17.07 5.37
CA ARG A 93 -7.69 -17.51 5.48
C ARG A 93 -6.83 -17.09 4.28
N SER A 94 -7.26 -16.07 3.53
CA SER A 94 -6.59 -15.58 2.34
C SER A 94 -6.12 -14.14 2.55
N MET A 95 -4.79 -13.96 2.61
CA MET A 95 -4.19 -12.63 2.76
C MET A 95 -4.49 -11.70 1.57
N PRO A 96 -4.48 -12.17 0.29
CA PRO A 96 -4.91 -11.35 -0.83
C PRO A 96 -6.34 -10.82 -0.71
N VAL A 97 -7.30 -11.65 -0.29
CA VAL A 97 -8.71 -11.22 -0.17
C VAL A 97 -8.85 -10.14 0.91
N ALA A 98 -8.19 -10.32 2.05
CA ALA A 98 -8.19 -9.32 3.12
C ALA A 98 -7.50 -8.01 2.71
N ALA A 99 -6.34 -8.11 2.05
CA ALA A 99 -5.62 -6.93 1.54
C ALA A 99 -6.47 -6.18 0.51
N TYR A 100 -7.14 -6.89 -0.41
CA TYR A 100 -8.01 -6.28 -1.42
C TYR A 100 -9.22 -5.59 -0.80
N ASN A 101 -9.86 -6.20 0.19
CA ASN A 101 -10.95 -5.56 0.94
C ASN A 101 -10.49 -4.21 1.53
N MET A 102 -9.30 -4.19 2.12
CA MET A 102 -8.68 -2.99 2.68
C MET A 102 -8.42 -1.92 1.60
N VAL A 103 -7.67 -2.27 0.55
CA VAL A 103 -7.21 -1.28 -0.44
C VAL A 103 -8.29 -0.86 -1.44
N ILE A 104 -9.29 -1.69 -1.73
CA ILE A 104 -10.46 -1.28 -2.53
C ILE A 104 -11.27 -0.25 -1.76
N SER A 105 -11.55 -0.50 -0.48
CA SER A 105 -12.25 0.47 0.38
C SER A 105 -11.46 1.79 0.45
N GLY A 106 -10.15 1.71 0.61
CA GLY A 106 -9.27 2.88 0.56
C GLY A 106 -9.33 3.60 -0.79
N MET A 107 -9.22 2.89 -1.92
CA MET A 107 -9.24 3.49 -3.25
C MET A 107 -10.57 4.21 -3.54
N VAL A 108 -11.71 3.57 -3.27
CA VAL A 108 -13.04 4.17 -3.46
C VAL A 108 -13.19 5.42 -2.60
N PHE A 109 -12.74 5.34 -1.34
CA PHE A 109 -12.75 6.48 -0.44
C PHE A 109 -11.92 7.65 -0.97
N GLN A 110 -10.64 7.42 -1.31
CA GLN A 110 -9.73 8.46 -1.77
C GLN A 110 -10.20 9.07 -3.11
N PHE A 111 -10.67 8.23 -4.05
CA PHE A 111 -11.20 8.71 -5.32
C PHE A 111 -12.42 9.62 -5.11
N SER A 112 -13.36 9.19 -4.26
CA SER A 112 -14.57 9.97 -3.95
C SER A 112 -14.20 11.26 -3.22
N PHE A 113 -13.35 11.18 -2.19
CA PHE A 113 -12.90 12.36 -1.46
C PHE A 113 -12.22 13.36 -2.39
N SER A 114 -11.32 12.91 -3.25
CA SER A 114 -10.71 13.76 -4.28
C SER A 114 -11.77 14.39 -5.19
N PHE A 115 -12.72 13.60 -5.71
CA PHE A 115 -13.79 14.10 -6.59
C PHE A 115 -14.58 15.26 -5.98
N PHE A 116 -14.97 15.15 -4.71
CA PHE A 116 -15.77 16.18 -4.02
C PHE A 116 -14.94 17.36 -3.47
N THR A 117 -13.61 17.22 -3.34
CA THR A 117 -12.76 18.21 -2.63
C THR A 117 -11.70 18.89 -3.50
N GLY A 118 -11.92 18.95 -4.82
CA GLY A 118 -11.03 19.66 -5.75
C GLY A 118 -10.38 18.79 -6.83
N GLY A 119 -10.89 17.58 -7.04
CA GLY A 119 -10.53 16.68 -8.13
C GLY A 119 -9.04 16.36 -8.15
N PHE A 120 -8.40 16.68 -9.28
CA PHE A 120 -6.98 16.40 -9.49
C PHE A 120 -6.05 17.19 -8.55
N PHE A 121 -6.51 18.33 -8.06
CA PHE A 121 -5.73 19.15 -7.13
C PHE A 121 -5.93 18.72 -5.67
N SER A 122 -6.79 17.74 -5.41
CA SER A 122 -6.96 17.22 -4.05
C SER A 122 -5.68 16.53 -3.59
N PRO A 123 -5.12 16.93 -2.44
CA PRO A 123 -3.89 16.34 -1.91
C PRO A 123 -4.08 14.85 -1.54
N THR A 124 -5.33 14.40 -1.41
CA THR A 124 -5.66 13.01 -1.08
C THR A 124 -5.25 11.99 -2.15
N LEU A 125 -5.05 12.42 -3.40
CA LEU A 125 -4.61 11.53 -4.49
C LEU A 125 -3.25 10.88 -4.26
N ILE A 126 -2.38 11.48 -3.42
CA ILE A 126 -1.08 10.90 -3.07
C ILE A 126 -1.21 9.51 -2.47
N TRP A 127 -2.34 9.21 -1.82
CA TRP A 127 -2.61 7.91 -1.20
C TRP A 127 -2.69 6.77 -2.22
N PHE A 128 -2.94 7.04 -3.51
CA PHE A 128 -2.88 6.00 -4.54
C PHE A 128 -1.49 5.38 -4.69
N ALA A 129 -0.42 6.11 -4.37
CA ALA A 129 0.95 5.57 -4.36
C ALA A 129 1.17 4.55 -3.22
N VAL A 130 0.38 4.63 -2.14
CA VAL A 130 0.50 3.76 -0.97
C VAL A 130 -0.18 2.40 -1.18
N LEU A 131 -1.23 2.34 -2.02
CA LEU A 131 -1.99 1.10 -2.26
C LEU A 131 -1.14 -0.07 -2.79
N PRO A 132 -0.34 0.07 -3.88
CA PRO A 132 0.49 -1.03 -4.37
C PRO A 132 1.56 -1.46 -3.37
N LEU A 133 2.05 -0.54 -2.54
CA LEU A 133 3.01 -0.86 -1.47
C LEU A 133 2.36 -1.76 -0.40
N ILE A 134 1.19 -1.39 0.10
CA ILE A 134 0.44 -2.20 1.08
C ILE A 134 0.15 -3.60 0.52
N VAL A 135 -0.34 -3.68 -0.71
CA VAL A 135 -0.63 -4.96 -1.37
C VAL A 135 0.65 -5.79 -1.53
N GLY A 136 1.76 -5.18 -1.96
CA GLY A 136 3.03 -5.88 -2.14
C GLY A 136 3.60 -6.44 -0.84
N LEU A 137 3.49 -5.70 0.27
CA LEU A 137 3.94 -6.13 1.59
C LEU A 137 3.13 -7.32 2.14
N LEU A 138 1.81 -7.31 1.93
CA LEU A 138 0.93 -8.34 2.47
C LEU A 138 0.84 -9.58 1.59
N THR A 139 0.99 -9.43 0.27
CA THR A 139 0.64 -10.49 -0.70
C THR A 139 1.85 -10.99 -1.49
N LYS A 140 1.72 -11.09 -2.81
CA LYS A 140 2.77 -11.49 -3.76
C LYS A 140 3.03 -10.35 -4.73
N ARG A 141 4.22 -10.33 -5.33
CA ARG A 141 4.65 -9.33 -6.33
C ARG A 141 3.63 -9.06 -7.44
N PHE A 142 2.96 -10.11 -7.92
CA PHE A 142 1.98 -10.00 -9.01
C PHE A 142 0.84 -9.05 -8.63
N HIS A 143 0.33 -9.17 -7.40
CA HIS A 143 -0.72 -8.29 -6.90
C HIS A 143 -0.24 -6.84 -6.79
N ALA A 144 1.01 -6.61 -6.35
CA ALA A 144 1.59 -5.26 -6.28
C ALA A 144 1.66 -4.59 -7.67
N VAL A 145 2.09 -5.33 -8.69
CA VAL A 145 2.14 -4.85 -10.08
C VAL A 145 0.74 -4.51 -10.59
N VAL A 146 -0.23 -5.42 -10.40
CA VAL A 146 -1.63 -5.17 -10.77
C VAL A 146 -2.16 -3.90 -10.10
N TRP A 147 -1.92 -3.74 -8.79
CA TRP A 147 -2.36 -2.56 -8.05
C TRP A 147 -1.62 -1.29 -8.42
N THR A 148 -0.39 -1.39 -8.93
CA THR A 148 0.33 -0.23 -9.47
C THR A 148 -0.41 0.31 -10.70
N PHE A 149 -0.81 -0.57 -11.62
CA PHE A 149 -1.59 -0.16 -12.79
C PHE A 149 -2.99 0.35 -12.42
N LEU A 150 -3.66 -0.27 -11.45
CA LEU A 150 -4.95 0.22 -10.96
C LEU A 150 -4.83 1.62 -10.35
N SER A 151 -3.82 1.87 -9.51
CA SER A 151 -3.56 3.18 -8.92
C SER A 151 -3.24 4.25 -9.97
N VAL A 152 -2.39 3.93 -10.94
CA VAL A 152 -2.10 4.83 -12.07
C VAL A 152 -3.36 5.11 -12.87
N GLY A 153 -4.17 4.09 -13.17
CA GLY A 153 -5.44 4.25 -13.87
C GLY A 153 -6.42 5.17 -13.12
N ALA A 154 -6.57 4.99 -11.81
CA ALA A 154 -7.42 5.85 -10.98
C ALA A 154 -6.93 7.31 -10.93
N TYR A 155 -5.61 7.51 -10.81
CA TYR A 155 -5.00 8.84 -10.84
C TYR A 155 -5.22 9.55 -12.19
N MET A 156 -4.98 8.82 -13.29
CA MET A 156 -5.22 9.31 -14.66
C MET A 156 -6.70 9.60 -14.91
N LEU A 157 -7.61 8.79 -14.38
CA LEU A 157 -9.05 9.03 -14.50
C LEU A 157 -9.46 10.35 -13.83
N MET A 158 -8.95 10.63 -12.63
CA MET A 158 -9.21 11.89 -11.95
C MET A 158 -8.66 13.10 -12.74
N PHE A 159 -7.45 12.96 -13.32
CA PHE A 159 -6.89 13.97 -14.22
C PHE A 159 -7.80 14.25 -15.42
N LEU A 160 -8.33 13.20 -16.06
CA LEU A 160 -9.24 13.34 -17.19
C LEU A 160 -10.57 13.98 -16.80
N PHE A 161 -11.12 13.63 -15.63
CA PHE A 161 -12.32 14.27 -15.10
C PHE A 161 -12.10 15.76 -14.86
N GLN A 162 -10.96 16.13 -14.27
CA GLN A 162 -10.60 17.53 -14.05
C GLN A 162 -10.51 18.29 -15.38
N ASN A 163 -9.78 17.74 -16.36
CA ASN A 163 -9.56 18.41 -17.65
C ASN A 163 -10.85 18.55 -18.49
N LYS A 164 -11.83 17.67 -18.29
CA LYS A 164 -13.15 17.74 -18.94
C LYS A 164 -14.18 18.57 -18.17
N GLY A 165 -13.82 19.15 -17.01
CA GLY A 165 -14.76 19.88 -16.16
C GLY A 165 -15.87 18.99 -15.57
N LEU A 166 -15.60 17.70 -15.40
CA LEU A 166 -16.54 16.73 -14.80
C LEU A 166 -16.43 16.65 -13.28
N VAL A 167 -15.40 17.25 -12.70
CA VAL A 167 -15.24 17.38 -11.26
C VAL A 167 -16.12 18.54 -10.78
N PRO A 168 -16.98 18.34 -9.77
CA PRO A 168 -17.78 19.41 -9.20
C PRO A 168 -16.90 20.49 -8.56
N GLU A 169 -17.46 21.67 -8.35
CA GLU A 169 -16.79 22.67 -7.53
C GLU A 169 -16.56 22.10 -6.11
N SER A 170 -15.38 22.38 -5.58
CA SER A 170 -14.95 21.80 -4.30
C SER A 170 -15.86 22.27 -3.16
N SER A 171 -16.60 21.34 -2.56
CA SER A 171 -17.57 21.62 -1.50
C SER A 171 -16.99 21.59 -0.08
N ILE A 172 -15.67 21.48 0.06
CA ILE A 172 -14.98 21.50 1.35
C ILE A 172 -14.63 22.93 1.80
N SER A 173 -14.96 23.24 3.05
CA SER A 173 -14.59 24.51 3.70
C SER A 173 -13.08 24.69 3.86
N GLU A 174 -12.61 25.94 3.99
CA GLU A 174 -11.18 26.25 4.16
C GLU A 174 -10.55 25.59 5.40
N LEU A 175 -11.28 25.55 6.52
CA LEU A 175 -10.83 24.84 7.72
C LEU A 175 -10.74 23.33 7.46
N GLY A 176 -11.75 22.76 6.78
CA GLY A 176 -11.75 21.35 6.38
C GLY A 176 -10.55 21.00 5.48
N ARG A 177 -10.22 21.86 4.51
CA ARG A 177 -9.03 21.70 3.65
C ARG A 177 -7.74 21.71 4.46
N THR A 178 -7.62 22.65 5.39
CA THR A 178 -6.43 22.76 6.26
C THR A 178 -6.27 21.52 7.13
N LEU A 179 -7.35 21.04 7.75
CA LEU A 179 -7.35 19.81 8.55
C LEU A 179 -7.04 18.59 7.69
N ALA A 180 -7.63 18.47 6.50
CA ALA A 180 -7.33 17.38 5.58
C ALA A 180 -5.84 17.37 5.21
N GLN A 181 -5.28 18.52 4.83
CA GLN A 181 -3.85 18.65 4.49
C GLN A 181 -2.94 18.27 5.66
N PHE A 182 -3.28 18.74 6.87
CA PHE A 182 -2.54 18.40 8.08
C PHE A 182 -2.54 16.88 8.33
N MET A 183 -3.70 16.22 8.17
CA MET A 183 -3.83 14.77 8.37
C MET A 183 -3.16 13.97 7.26
N ILE A 184 -3.11 14.47 6.02
CA ILE A 184 -2.33 13.86 4.93
C ILE A 184 -0.84 13.90 5.29
N GLY A 185 -0.35 15.06 5.74
CA GLY A 185 1.03 15.22 6.17
C GLY A 185 1.41 14.26 7.30
N LEU A 186 0.62 14.24 8.39
CA LEU A 186 0.84 13.33 9.51
C LEU A 186 0.78 11.86 9.08
N GLY A 187 -0.22 11.51 8.26
CA GLY A 187 -0.39 10.15 7.77
C GLY A 187 0.80 9.69 6.93
N LEU A 188 1.26 10.51 5.99
CA LEU A 188 2.39 10.17 5.13
C LEU A 188 3.68 10.04 5.93
N ILE A 189 3.95 10.96 6.87
CA ILE A 189 5.13 10.88 7.74
C ILE A 189 5.09 9.59 8.57
N GLY A 190 3.95 9.28 9.19
CA GLY A 190 3.79 8.08 10.00
C GLY A 190 3.97 6.80 9.19
N LEU A 191 3.40 6.75 7.99
CA LEU A 191 3.43 5.57 7.13
C LEU A 191 4.80 5.36 6.46
N VAL A 192 5.42 6.41 5.93
CA VAL A 192 6.77 6.34 5.35
C VAL A 192 7.81 6.04 6.44
N GLY A 193 7.73 6.72 7.60
CA GLY A 193 8.60 6.45 8.74
C GLY A 193 8.44 5.02 9.26
N GLY A 194 7.19 4.57 9.42
CA GLY A 194 6.88 3.19 9.83
C GLY A 194 7.42 2.14 8.87
N PHE A 195 7.25 2.34 7.56
CA PHE A 195 7.83 1.42 6.56
C PHE A 195 9.36 1.47 6.53
N THR A 196 9.97 2.62 6.77
CA THR A 196 11.44 2.72 6.84
C THR A 196 11.99 1.89 7.99
N VAL A 197 11.44 2.05 9.20
CA VAL A 197 11.83 1.24 10.37
C VAL A 197 11.62 -0.24 10.10
N PHE A 198 10.49 -0.59 9.51
CA PHE A 198 10.17 -1.95 9.11
C PHE A 198 11.21 -2.57 8.15
N PHE A 199 11.61 -1.84 7.11
CA PHE A 199 12.61 -2.33 6.16
C PHE A 199 14.00 -2.45 6.79
N LEU A 200 14.36 -1.56 7.71
CA LEU A 200 15.61 -1.65 8.48
C LEU A 200 15.64 -2.89 9.38
N GLU A 201 14.54 -3.17 10.09
CA GLU A 201 14.43 -4.39 10.89
C GLU A 201 14.52 -5.65 10.01
N LEU A 202 13.81 -5.67 8.88
CA LEU A 202 13.86 -6.80 7.94
C LEU A 202 15.27 -7.04 7.40
N ALA A 203 15.97 -5.97 7.01
CA ALA A 203 17.35 -6.06 6.55
C ALA A 203 18.28 -6.58 7.66
N TYR A 204 18.14 -6.09 8.89
CA TYR A 204 18.92 -6.57 10.03
C TYR A 204 18.71 -8.08 10.26
N PHE A 205 17.45 -8.54 10.27
CA PHE A 205 17.13 -9.96 10.41
C PHE A 205 17.71 -10.81 9.29
N TYR A 206 17.67 -10.33 8.04
CA TYR A 206 18.19 -11.09 6.89
C TYR A 206 19.71 -11.27 6.97
N HIS A 207 20.45 -10.22 7.37
CA HIS A 207 21.91 -10.27 7.46
C HIS A 207 22.45 -10.98 8.71
N HIS A 208 21.66 -11.08 9.79
CA HIS A 208 22.09 -11.68 11.07
C HIS A 208 21.38 -13.00 11.39
N LYS A 209 20.65 -13.60 10.43
CA LYS A 209 20.04 -14.91 10.64
C LYS A 209 21.16 -15.95 10.84
N PRO A 210 21.19 -16.69 11.97
CA PRO A 210 22.16 -17.76 12.14
C PRO A 210 21.98 -18.76 11.00
N LYS A 211 23.09 -19.16 10.37
CA LYS A 211 23.07 -20.23 9.38
C LYS A 211 22.65 -21.50 10.11
N ASP A 212 21.59 -22.15 9.63
CA ASP A 212 21.17 -23.44 10.19
C ASP A 212 22.37 -24.40 10.14
N PRO A 213 22.67 -25.11 11.24
CA PRO A 213 23.80 -26.04 11.33
C PRO A 213 23.64 -27.27 10.42
#